data_AF-A0A016WG12-F1
#
_entry.id   AF-A0A016WG12-F1
#
_cell.length_a   1.000
_cell.length_b   1.000
_cell.length_c   1.000
_cell.angle_alpha   90.00
_cell.angle_beta   90.00
_cell.angle_gamma   90.00
#
_symmetry.space_group_name_H-M   'P 1'
#
loop_
_entity.id
_entity.type
_entity.pdbx_description
1 polymer ?
#
loop_
_entity_poly.entity_id
_entity_poly.type
_entity_poly.pdbx_seq_one_letter_code
_entity_poly.pdbx_strand_id
1 'polypeptide(L)'
;MLRAVVVLSSYFVFANAGAFTDMNCTNGDATTPKFIASATACNDKYATASCAQLFGTAVVAGGTTDRDAKCNTDANGISEDVKQLAISVCAKHCGYCCETPEYDCTNKQFPRTNCATVTAAQCADSTWRPILAEDCPNVCGFCLTGGCIDKAIQCANDPAICRQVDMQEFVKVNCQRTCGYCPTATTAASGSATTRAAGSSTGTCTSAVDSNTNCASWAKNGFCTNTFYPLATRRSNCAKTCNLC
;
A
#
# COMPACT_ATOMS: atom_id res chain seq x y z
N MET A 1 -15.15 -39.75 -65.99
CA MET A 1 -15.54 -38.47 -65.36
C MET A 1 -15.11 -38.51 -63.90
N LEU A 2 -13.93 -37.97 -63.57
CA LEU A 2 -13.36 -38.04 -62.23
C LEU A 2 -13.63 -36.70 -61.53
N ARG A 3 -14.49 -36.69 -60.51
CA ARG A 3 -14.82 -35.48 -59.73
C ARG A 3 -13.85 -35.39 -58.54
N ALA A 4 -12.91 -34.46 -58.60
CA ALA A 4 -12.05 -34.12 -57.48
C ALA A 4 -12.83 -33.25 -56.47
N VAL A 5 -12.96 -33.73 -55.23
CA VAL A 5 -13.54 -32.98 -54.12
C VAL A 5 -12.40 -32.28 -53.39
N VAL A 6 -12.34 -30.96 -53.46
CA VAL A 6 -11.38 -30.12 -52.73
C VAL A 6 -11.98 -29.79 -51.38
N VAL A 7 -11.47 -30.41 -50.31
CA VAL A 7 -11.84 -30.07 -48.92
C VAL A 7 -10.95 -28.92 -48.46
N LEU A 8 -11.52 -27.70 -48.43
CA LEU A 8 -10.90 -26.54 -47.81
C LEU A 8 -11.06 -26.65 -46.29
N SER A 9 -10.03 -27.17 -45.61
CA SER A 9 -9.91 -27.11 -44.15
C SER A 9 -9.53 -25.69 -43.74
N SER A 10 -10.52 -24.89 -43.33
CA SER A 10 -10.30 -23.60 -42.67
C SER A 10 -9.66 -23.85 -41.30
N TYR A 11 -8.35 -23.62 -41.20
CA TYR A 11 -7.67 -23.45 -39.93
C TYR A 11 -8.18 -22.17 -39.27
N PHE A 12 -9.14 -22.30 -38.37
CA PHE A 12 -9.43 -21.24 -37.40
C PHE A 12 -8.25 -21.16 -36.44
N VAL A 13 -7.36 -20.19 -36.67
CA VAL A 13 -6.40 -19.76 -35.67
C VAL A 13 -7.22 -19.06 -34.60
N PHE A 14 -7.53 -19.77 -33.52
CA PHE A 14 -7.93 -19.13 -32.27
C PHE A 14 -6.70 -18.37 -31.79
N ALA A 15 -6.63 -17.08 -32.10
CA ALA A 15 -5.78 -16.17 -31.35
C ALA A 15 -6.34 -16.18 -29.93
N ASN A 16 -5.75 -16.99 -29.06
CA ASN A 16 -5.91 -16.79 -27.62
C ASN A 16 -5.47 -15.35 -27.39
N ALA A 17 -6.41 -14.45 -27.12
CA ALA A 17 -6.09 -13.16 -26.51
C ALA A 17 -5.23 -13.51 -25.31
N GLY A 18 -3.95 -13.12 -25.34
CA GLY A 18 -2.94 -13.60 -24.41
C GLY A 18 -3.44 -13.42 -22.99
N ALA A 19 -3.77 -14.53 -22.32
CA ALA A 19 -4.17 -14.49 -20.93
C ALA A 19 -3.03 -13.86 -20.14
N PHE A 20 -3.36 -12.95 -19.23
CA PHE A 20 -2.35 -12.39 -18.35
C PHE A 20 -1.72 -13.53 -17.54
N THR A 21 -0.40 -13.56 -17.51
CA THR A 21 0.38 -14.51 -16.72
C THR A 21 0.31 -14.19 -15.23
N ASP A 22 0.04 -12.93 -14.88
CA ASP A 22 -0.20 -12.45 -13.52
C ASP A 22 -1.42 -11.52 -13.45
N MET A 23 -2.45 -11.98 -12.74
CA MET A 23 -3.72 -11.28 -12.55
C MET A 23 -3.69 -10.20 -11.46
N ASN A 24 -2.56 -9.95 -10.79
CA ASN A 24 -2.45 -8.87 -9.81
C ASN A 24 -2.67 -7.49 -10.46
N CYS A 25 -3.38 -6.60 -9.76
CA CYS A 25 -3.82 -5.31 -10.31
C CYS A 25 -4.63 -5.40 -11.62
N THR A 26 -5.44 -6.45 -11.78
CA THR A 26 -6.38 -6.58 -12.91
C THR A 26 -7.84 -6.59 -12.46
N ASN A 27 -8.76 -6.51 -13.42
CA ASN A 27 -10.20 -6.65 -13.16
C ASN A 27 -10.65 -8.06 -12.75
N GLY A 28 -9.73 -9.04 -12.70
CA GLY A 28 -10.04 -10.42 -12.34
C GLY A 28 -10.80 -11.21 -13.43
N ASP A 29 -11.04 -10.62 -14.60
CA ASP A 29 -11.69 -11.31 -15.71
C ASP A 29 -10.66 -12.11 -16.50
N ALA A 30 -10.75 -13.44 -16.43
CA ALA A 30 -9.84 -14.34 -17.12
C ALA A 30 -10.02 -14.37 -18.66
N THR A 31 -11.13 -13.85 -19.17
CA THR A 31 -11.45 -13.83 -20.61
C THR A 31 -11.07 -12.51 -21.26
N THR A 32 -11.28 -11.39 -20.55
CA THR A 32 -10.89 -10.04 -20.98
C THR A 32 -10.10 -9.32 -19.88
N PRO A 33 -8.88 -9.82 -19.56
CA PRO A 33 -8.08 -9.22 -18.51
C PRO A 33 -7.68 -7.80 -18.91
N LYS A 34 -7.85 -6.87 -17.98
CA LYS A 34 -7.38 -5.49 -18.10
C LYS A 34 -6.82 -4.99 -16.78
N PHE A 35 -5.85 -4.10 -16.84
CA PHE A 35 -5.35 -3.41 -15.66
C PHE A 35 -6.42 -2.52 -15.02
N ILE A 36 -6.52 -2.56 -13.69
CA ILE A 36 -7.35 -1.59 -12.94
C ILE A 36 -6.67 -0.23 -12.89
N ALA A 37 -7.44 0.83 -12.60
CA ALA A 37 -6.90 2.19 -12.53
C ALA A 37 -5.73 2.32 -11.54
N SER A 38 -5.80 1.63 -10.39
CA SER A 38 -4.74 1.64 -9.38
C SER A 38 -3.47 0.91 -9.80
N ALA A 39 -3.46 0.15 -10.91
CA ALA A 39 -2.26 -0.53 -11.41
C ALA A 39 -1.14 0.45 -11.83
N THR A 40 -1.51 1.68 -12.21
CA THR A 40 -0.59 2.70 -12.74
C THR A 40 -0.72 4.06 -12.04
N ALA A 41 -1.38 4.08 -10.88
CA ALA A 41 -1.74 5.33 -10.19
C ALA A 41 -0.60 5.95 -9.36
N CYS A 42 0.42 5.15 -9.00
CA CYS A 42 1.62 5.60 -8.32
C CYS A 42 2.66 6.16 -9.30
N ASN A 43 3.82 6.59 -8.79
CA ASN A 43 4.97 6.98 -9.60
C ASN A 43 6.11 6.00 -9.41
N ASP A 44 6.84 5.74 -10.49
CA ASP A 44 8.08 4.98 -10.41
C ASP A 44 9.15 5.75 -9.63
N LYS A 45 10.00 5.01 -8.93
CA LYS A 45 11.17 5.59 -8.24
C LYS A 45 12.26 5.97 -9.24
N TYR A 46 12.39 5.20 -10.32
CA TYR A 46 13.33 5.47 -11.40
C TYR A 46 12.65 6.17 -12.58
N ALA A 47 13.45 6.87 -13.38
CA ALA A 47 12.97 7.49 -14.61
C ALA A 47 12.44 6.42 -15.58
N THR A 48 11.47 6.78 -16.40
CA THR A 48 10.82 5.88 -17.36
C THR A 48 11.83 5.16 -18.27
N ALA A 49 12.90 5.83 -18.70
CA ALA A 49 13.95 5.21 -19.51
C ALA A 49 14.71 4.10 -18.75
N SER A 50 15.01 4.30 -17.46
CA SER A 50 15.66 3.29 -16.63
C SER A 50 14.71 2.12 -16.34
N CYS A 51 13.43 2.38 -16.05
CA CYS A 51 12.44 1.32 -15.90
C CYS A 51 12.26 0.54 -17.21
N ALA A 52 12.31 1.20 -18.38
CA ALA A 52 12.26 0.52 -19.67
C ALA A 52 13.50 -0.36 -19.92
N GLN A 53 14.68 0.04 -19.47
CA GLN A 53 15.89 -0.79 -19.57
C GLN A 53 15.80 -2.03 -18.68
N LEU A 54 15.30 -1.88 -17.45
CA LEU A 54 15.20 -2.98 -16.48
C LEU A 54 14.04 -3.93 -16.80
N PHE A 55 12.87 -3.38 -17.13
CA PHE A 55 11.60 -4.09 -17.18
C PHE A 55 10.95 -4.11 -18.56
N GLY A 56 11.59 -3.55 -19.59
CA GLY A 56 11.06 -3.61 -20.96
C GLY A 56 9.86 -2.69 -21.17
N THR A 57 8.76 -3.23 -21.70
CA THR A 57 7.62 -2.40 -22.13
C THR A 57 6.74 -2.01 -20.95
N ALA A 58 6.43 -0.71 -20.85
CA ALA A 58 5.52 -0.21 -19.82
C ALA A 58 4.09 -0.70 -20.07
N VAL A 59 3.38 -1.02 -19.00
CA VAL A 59 1.93 -1.25 -19.08
C VAL A 59 1.19 0.06 -19.40
N VAL A 60 -0.04 -0.09 -19.91
CA VAL A 60 -0.94 1.04 -20.16
C VAL A 60 -2.15 0.94 -19.23
N ALA A 61 -2.60 2.07 -18.69
CA ALA A 61 -3.81 2.12 -17.86
C ALA A 61 -5.03 1.56 -18.62
N GLY A 62 -5.72 0.58 -18.04
CA GLY A 62 -6.83 -0.12 -18.71
C GLY A 62 -6.41 -0.98 -19.90
N GLY A 63 -5.11 -1.15 -20.13
CA GLY A 63 -4.57 -1.98 -21.22
C GLY A 63 -4.93 -3.45 -21.03
N THR A 64 -5.09 -4.14 -22.16
CA THR A 64 -5.44 -5.58 -22.25
C THR A 64 -4.26 -6.41 -22.74
N THR A 65 -3.05 -5.86 -22.68
CA THR A 65 -1.80 -6.58 -22.95
C THR A 65 -1.15 -6.86 -21.61
N ASP A 66 -0.69 -8.08 -21.40
CA ASP A 66 0.01 -8.45 -20.17
C ASP A 66 1.27 -7.58 -19.98
N ARG A 67 1.73 -7.50 -18.73
CA ARG A 67 2.99 -6.83 -18.42
C ARG A 67 4.16 -7.54 -19.09
N ASP A 68 5.25 -6.81 -19.31
CA ASP A 68 6.47 -7.42 -19.82
C ASP A 68 6.95 -8.52 -18.87
N ALA A 69 7.38 -9.65 -19.41
CA ALA A 69 7.83 -10.79 -18.60
C ALA A 69 8.94 -10.39 -17.62
N LYS A 70 9.76 -9.38 -17.94
CA LYS A 70 10.80 -8.87 -17.03
C LYS A 70 10.25 -8.28 -15.73
N CYS A 71 8.96 -7.93 -15.68
CA CYS A 71 8.32 -7.40 -14.47
C CYS A 71 8.11 -8.45 -13.38
N ASN A 72 8.10 -9.73 -13.73
CA ASN A 72 7.74 -10.79 -12.78
C ASN A 72 8.34 -12.16 -13.07
N THR A 73 9.22 -12.30 -14.08
CA THR A 73 9.85 -13.57 -14.40
C THR A 73 11.38 -13.48 -14.37
N ASP A 74 12.01 -14.60 -14.00
CA ASP A 74 13.44 -14.87 -14.16
C ASP A 74 13.66 -16.08 -15.09
N ALA A 75 14.89 -16.62 -15.12
CA ALA A 75 15.25 -17.77 -15.95
C ALA A 75 14.41 -19.03 -15.69
N ASN A 76 13.74 -19.12 -14.54
CA ASN A 76 12.94 -20.26 -14.10
C ASN A 76 11.43 -20.01 -14.21
N GLY A 77 10.98 -18.88 -14.75
CA GLY A 77 9.56 -18.50 -14.84
C GLY A 77 9.18 -17.42 -13.83
N ILE A 78 7.94 -17.43 -13.33
CA ILE A 78 7.44 -16.39 -12.40
C ILE A 78 8.28 -16.39 -11.11
N SER A 79 8.78 -15.22 -10.74
CA SER A 79 9.70 -14.99 -9.64
C SER A 79 9.18 -13.88 -8.74
N GLU A 80 8.88 -14.22 -7.49
CA GLU A 80 8.39 -13.25 -6.50
C GLU A 80 9.46 -12.19 -6.20
N ASP A 81 10.75 -12.55 -6.24
CA ASP A 81 11.84 -11.59 -6.01
C ASP A 81 11.89 -10.52 -7.11
N VAL A 82 11.72 -10.91 -8.38
CA VAL A 82 11.64 -9.97 -9.51
C VAL A 82 10.40 -9.10 -9.39
N LYS A 83 9.25 -9.69 -9.02
CA LYS A 83 8.01 -8.96 -8.79
C LYS A 83 8.16 -7.92 -7.68
N GLN A 84 8.74 -8.30 -6.53
CA GLN A 84 8.97 -7.37 -5.41
C GLN A 84 9.96 -6.26 -5.79
N LEU A 85 10.98 -6.57 -6.61
CA LEU A 85 11.84 -5.54 -7.18
C LEU A 85 11.02 -4.57 -8.04
N ALA A 86 10.20 -5.07 -8.97
CA ALA A 86 9.34 -4.24 -9.80
C ALA A 86 8.39 -3.37 -8.96
N ILE A 87 7.73 -3.91 -7.93
CA ILE A 87 6.89 -3.16 -6.98
C ILE A 87 7.69 -2.05 -6.29
N SER A 88 8.92 -2.32 -5.87
CA SER A 88 9.70 -1.37 -5.08
C SER A 88 10.33 -0.22 -5.89
N VAL A 89 10.62 -0.42 -7.19
CA VAL A 89 11.33 0.58 -8.00
C VAL A 89 10.56 1.12 -9.21
N CYS A 90 9.73 0.31 -9.86
CA CYS A 90 9.08 0.62 -11.14
C CYS A 90 7.64 0.07 -11.19
N ALA A 91 6.89 0.25 -10.10
CA ALA A 91 5.55 -0.29 -9.95
C ALA A 91 4.58 0.23 -11.01
N LYS A 92 4.66 1.51 -11.39
CA LYS A 92 3.80 2.07 -12.45
C LYS A 92 4.15 1.46 -13.79
N HIS A 93 5.44 1.37 -14.11
CA HIS A 93 5.92 0.77 -15.36
C HIS A 93 5.44 -0.68 -15.52
N CYS A 94 5.46 -1.45 -14.43
CA CYS A 94 5.10 -2.86 -14.43
C CYS A 94 3.63 -3.16 -14.07
N GLY A 95 2.81 -2.14 -13.81
CA GLY A 95 1.39 -2.34 -13.49
C GLY A 95 1.13 -2.92 -12.11
N TYR A 96 1.98 -2.58 -11.13
CA TYR A 96 1.96 -3.07 -9.76
C TYR A 96 1.68 -1.98 -8.73
N CYS A 97 1.26 -0.78 -9.13
CA CYS A 97 0.98 0.27 -8.15
C CYS A 97 -0.05 -0.15 -7.09
N CYS A 98 -1.01 -1.03 -7.40
CA CYS A 98 -1.99 -1.49 -6.43
C CYS A 98 -1.39 -2.38 -5.30
N GLU A 99 -0.19 -2.91 -5.51
CA GLU A 99 0.57 -3.73 -4.55
C GLU A 99 1.61 -2.90 -3.78
N THR A 100 1.73 -1.61 -4.07
CA THR A 100 2.62 -0.71 -3.31
C THR A 100 1.97 -0.38 -1.97
N PRO A 101 2.74 -0.23 -0.87
CA PRO A 101 2.19 0.04 0.47
C PRO A 101 1.24 1.24 0.55
N GLU A 102 1.43 2.24 -0.31
CA GLU A 102 0.60 3.44 -0.37
C GLU A 102 -0.80 3.15 -0.94
N TYR A 103 -0.95 2.13 -1.78
CA TYR A 103 -2.20 1.78 -2.46
C TYR A 103 -2.76 0.43 -2.00
N ASP A 104 -1.98 -0.43 -1.35
CA ASP A 104 -2.37 -1.75 -0.88
C ASP A 104 -3.15 -1.70 0.45
N CYS A 105 -4.40 -1.26 0.34
CA CYS A 105 -5.39 -1.38 1.41
C CYS A 105 -6.80 -1.42 0.81
N THR A 106 -7.82 -1.66 1.63
CA THR A 106 -9.21 -1.60 1.18
C THR A 106 -9.77 -0.20 1.39
N ASN A 107 -10.60 0.26 0.44
CA ASN A 107 -11.45 1.43 0.66
C ASN A 107 -12.47 1.16 1.77
N LYS A 108 -13.03 2.22 2.34
CA LYS A 108 -14.13 2.11 3.32
C LYS A 108 -15.30 1.36 2.68
N GLN A 109 -15.96 0.47 3.44
CA GLN A 109 -17.08 -0.32 2.92
C GLN A 109 -18.26 0.55 2.47
N PHE A 110 -18.49 1.67 3.17
CA PHE A 110 -19.53 2.65 2.86
C PHE A 110 -18.91 4.05 2.76
N PRO A 111 -18.26 4.37 1.63
CA PRO A 111 -17.63 5.66 1.42
C PRO A 111 -18.70 6.72 1.12
N ARG A 112 -18.42 7.98 1.44
CA ARG A 112 -19.30 9.12 1.10
C ARG A 112 -19.32 9.39 -0.41
N THR A 113 -18.31 8.92 -1.13
CA THR A 113 -18.17 9.06 -2.59
C THR A 113 -17.86 7.72 -3.25
N ASN A 114 -18.20 7.56 -4.52
CA ASN A 114 -17.86 6.35 -5.27
C ASN A 114 -16.37 6.33 -5.61
N CYS A 115 -15.60 5.49 -4.91
CA CYS A 115 -14.16 5.37 -5.11
C CYS A 115 -13.78 4.98 -6.56
N ALA A 116 -14.66 4.31 -7.32
CA ALA A 116 -14.40 3.91 -8.70
C ALA A 116 -14.40 5.10 -9.69
N THR A 117 -14.99 6.23 -9.31
CA THR A 117 -15.04 7.45 -10.15
C THR A 117 -14.01 8.50 -9.76
N VAL A 118 -13.19 8.22 -8.74
CA VAL A 118 -12.18 9.16 -8.24
C VAL A 118 -11.06 9.30 -9.27
N THR A 119 -10.74 10.54 -9.61
CA THR A 119 -9.66 10.89 -10.54
C THR A 119 -8.40 11.28 -9.78
N ALA A 120 -7.23 11.17 -10.45
CA ALA A 120 -5.96 11.63 -9.88
C ALA A 120 -5.99 13.12 -9.50
N ALA A 121 -6.74 13.95 -10.24
CA ALA A 121 -6.94 15.36 -9.91
C ALA A 121 -7.67 15.55 -8.58
N GLN A 122 -8.68 14.72 -8.27
CA GLN A 122 -9.37 14.76 -6.98
C GLN A 122 -8.47 14.30 -5.83
N CYS A 123 -7.57 13.35 -6.06
CA CYS A 123 -6.54 12.97 -5.07
C CYS A 123 -5.56 14.11 -4.76
N ALA A 124 -5.42 15.08 -5.66
CA ALA A 124 -4.59 16.27 -5.47
C ALA A 124 -5.37 17.49 -4.97
N ASP A 125 -6.70 17.45 -4.98
CA ASP A 125 -7.52 18.59 -4.57
C ASP A 125 -7.58 18.71 -3.04
N SER A 126 -7.32 19.91 -2.53
CA SER A 126 -7.26 20.18 -1.08
C SER A 126 -8.58 19.96 -0.33
N THR A 127 -9.71 20.03 -1.04
CA THR A 127 -11.05 19.80 -0.49
C THR A 127 -11.36 18.31 -0.45
N TRP A 128 -11.00 17.58 -1.51
CA TRP A 128 -11.27 16.15 -1.62
C TRP A 128 -10.29 15.27 -0.86
N ARG A 129 -9.01 15.67 -0.75
CA ARG A 129 -7.96 14.89 -0.09
C ARG A 129 -8.35 14.29 1.28
N PRO A 130 -8.91 15.07 2.23
CA PRO A 130 -9.31 14.52 3.53
C PRO A 130 -10.41 13.46 3.42
N ILE A 131 -11.39 13.69 2.55
CA ILE A 131 -12.50 12.75 2.33
C ILE A 131 -11.96 11.46 1.72
N LEU A 132 -11.08 11.57 0.72
CA LEU A 132 -10.50 10.44 0.02
C LEU A 132 -9.49 9.66 0.88
N ALA A 133 -8.76 10.31 1.77
CA ALA A 133 -7.86 9.63 2.71
C ALA A 133 -8.61 8.74 3.70
N GLU A 134 -9.84 9.11 4.08
CA GLU A 134 -10.68 8.31 4.98
C GLU A 134 -11.51 7.25 4.23
N ASP A 135 -12.08 7.63 3.08
CA ASP A 135 -13.10 6.83 2.41
C ASP A 135 -12.53 5.96 1.28
N CYS A 136 -11.56 6.50 0.54
CA CYS A 136 -11.00 5.88 -0.66
C CYS A 136 -9.46 5.85 -0.66
N PRO A 137 -8.80 5.35 0.40
CA PRO A 137 -7.36 5.45 0.52
C PRO A 137 -6.59 4.71 -0.57
N ASN A 138 -7.10 3.58 -1.06
CA ASN A 138 -6.43 2.77 -2.09
C ASN A 138 -6.25 3.56 -3.39
N VAL A 139 -7.27 4.27 -3.87
CA VAL A 139 -7.23 4.89 -5.21
C VAL A 139 -6.31 6.12 -5.28
N CYS A 140 -6.00 6.71 -4.13
CA CYS A 140 -5.18 7.93 -4.03
C CYS A 140 -3.80 7.71 -3.41
N GLY A 141 -3.42 6.48 -3.07
CA GLY A 141 -2.12 6.24 -2.42
C GLY A 141 -2.08 6.69 -0.96
N PHE A 142 -3.22 6.61 -0.25
CA PHE A 142 -3.37 7.11 1.12
C PHE A 142 -3.44 5.99 2.18
N CYS A 143 -3.14 4.74 1.83
CA CYS A 143 -3.21 3.62 2.76
C CYS A 143 -2.33 3.82 4.01
N LEU A 144 -1.17 4.46 3.85
CA LEU A 144 -0.25 4.76 4.95
C LEU A 144 -0.55 6.08 5.69
N THR A 145 -1.72 6.69 5.47
CA THR A 145 -2.12 7.96 6.11
C THR A 145 -2.94 7.77 7.37
N GLY A 146 -3.58 6.61 7.56
CA GLY A 146 -4.52 6.40 8.66
C GLY A 146 -5.67 7.43 8.67
N GLY A 147 -6.05 7.96 7.51
CA GLY A 147 -7.07 9.00 7.38
C GLY A 147 -6.60 10.42 7.70
N CYS A 148 -5.33 10.60 8.10
CA CYS A 148 -4.76 11.91 8.36
C CYS A 148 -3.76 12.33 7.29
N ILE A 149 -4.07 13.42 6.60
CA ILE A 149 -3.28 13.93 5.48
C ILE A 149 -3.21 15.46 5.50
N ASP A 150 -2.19 16.00 4.84
CA ASP A 150 -2.12 17.43 4.55
C ASP A 150 -3.20 17.80 3.53
N LYS A 151 -3.99 18.84 3.79
CA LYS A 151 -4.88 19.41 2.78
C LYS A 151 -4.06 20.08 1.68
N ALA A 152 -3.03 20.83 2.07
CA ALA A 152 -2.11 21.44 1.14
C ALA A 152 -0.99 20.45 0.80
N ILE A 153 -0.90 20.03 -0.46
CA ILE A 153 0.14 19.09 -0.92
C ILE A 153 1.56 19.64 -0.65
N GLN A 154 1.70 20.96 -0.70
CA GLN A 154 2.98 21.65 -0.65
C GLN A 154 3.56 21.80 0.76
N CYS A 155 2.91 21.28 1.80
CA CYS A 155 3.46 21.33 3.16
C CYS A 155 4.85 20.70 3.27
N ALA A 156 5.12 19.65 2.48
CA ALA A 156 6.42 18.98 2.46
C ALA A 156 7.56 19.83 1.89
N ASN A 157 7.26 20.93 1.17
CA ASN A 157 8.29 21.77 0.55
C ASN A 157 9.03 22.63 1.57
N ASP A 158 8.34 23.06 2.63
CA ASP A 158 8.95 23.82 3.71
C ASP A 158 8.42 23.34 5.08
N PRO A 159 9.03 22.31 5.67
CA PRO A 159 8.66 21.84 7.00
C PRO A 159 8.93 22.87 8.12
N ALA A 160 9.68 23.95 7.87
CA ALA A 160 9.97 24.95 8.89
C ALA A 160 8.72 25.75 9.29
N ILE A 161 7.72 25.85 8.41
CA ILE A 161 6.42 26.50 8.69
C ILE A 161 5.71 25.89 9.91
N CYS A 162 5.97 24.62 10.22
CA CYS A 162 5.40 23.93 11.38
C CYS A 162 5.84 24.54 12.73
N ARG A 163 6.98 25.24 12.76
CA ARG A 163 7.56 25.86 13.97
C ARG A 163 7.29 27.36 14.07
N GLN A 164 6.78 27.98 13.01
CA GLN A 164 6.45 29.40 12.99
C GLN A 164 5.14 29.65 13.76
N VAL A 165 5.15 30.62 14.67
CA VAL A 165 4.03 30.88 15.61
C VAL A 165 2.83 31.48 14.89
N ASP A 166 3.09 32.38 13.94
CA ASP A 166 2.12 33.03 13.07
C ASP A 166 1.46 32.05 12.07
N MET A 167 2.16 30.98 11.70
CA MET A 167 1.61 29.95 10.80
C MET A 167 0.82 28.85 11.52
N GLN A 168 0.75 28.84 12.86
CA GLN A 168 0.15 27.74 13.63
C GLN A 168 -1.30 27.44 13.25
N GLU A 169 -2.11 28.46 12.94
CA GLU A 169 -3.49 28.25 12.50
C GLU A 169 -3.56 27.57 11.12
N PHE A 170 -2.71 28.02 10.19
CA PHE A 170 -2.61 27.43 8.86
C PHE A 170 -2.15 25.98 8.90
N VAL A 171 -1.06 25.68 9.62
CA VAL A 171 -0.45 24.34 9.60
C VAL A 171 -1.29 23.29 10.31
N LYS A 172 -2.05 23.65 11.34
CA LYS A 172 -2.99 22.75 12.03
C LYS A 172 -4.15 22.32 11.14
N VAL A 173 -4.55 23.16 10.18
CA VAL A 173 -5.65 22.84 9.26
C VAL A 173 -5.14 22.19 7.99
N ASN A 174 -4.00 22.62 7.48
CA ASN A 174 -3.55 22.29 6.11
C ASN A 174 -2.36 21.34 6.06
N CYS A 175 -1.55 21.24 7.12
CA CYS A 175 -0.30 20.49 7.17
C CYS A 175 -0.28 19.47 8.31
N GLN A 176 -1.41 18.82 8.55
CA GLN A 176 -1.60 17.92 9.70
C GLN A 176 -0.57 16.79 9.75
N ARG A 177 -0.29 16.15 8.62
CA ARG A 177 0.67 15.06 8.55
C ARG A 177 2.10 15.57 8.59
N THR A 178 2.43 16.56 7.76
CA THR A 178 3.79 17.11 7.69
C THR A 178 4.24 17.67 9.05
N CYS A 179 3.35 18.36 9.77
CA CYS A 179 3.65 18.96 11.07
C CYS A 179 3.37 18.05 12.27
N GLY A 180 2.98 16.79 12.04
CA GLY A 180 2.77 15.82 13.11
C GLY A 180 1.55 16.10 14.01
N TYR A 181 0.55 16.82 13.51
CA TYR A 181 -0.73 17.02 14.18
C TYR A 181 -1.70 15.86 13.99
N CYS A 182 -1.37 14.90 13.12
CA CYS A 182 -2.14 13.68 13.02
C CYS A 182 -2.22 12.99 14.37
N PRO A 183 -3.43 12.61 14.82
CA PRO A 183 -3.53 11.72 15.97
C PRO A 183 -2.75 10.45 15.64
N THR A 184 -1.89 9.98 16.55
CA THR A 184 -1.38 8.60 16.46
C THR A 184 -2.59 7.69 16.39
N ALA A 185 -2.83 7.15 15.20
CA ALA A 185 -4.03 6.39 14.91
C ALA A 185 -4.16 5.25 15.93
N THR A 186 -5.21 5.30 16.76
CA THR A 186 -5.77 4.10 17.36
C THR A 186 -6.25 3.26 16.19
N THR A 187 -5.56 2.15 15.94
CA THR A 187 -5.85 1.15 14.91
C THR A 187 -7.35 0.89 14.78
N ALA A 188 -7.97 1.46 13.76
CA ALA A 188 -9.20 0.98 13.16
C ALA A 188 -8.84 0.34 11.82
N ALA A 189 -8.12 -0.79 11.89
CA ALA A 189 -7.99 -1.72 10.78
C ALA A 189 -8.91 -2.90 11.10
N SER A 190 -10.09 -2.90 10.47
CA SER A 190 -10.80 -4.15 10.20
C SER A 190 -10.02 -4.87 9.11
N GLY A 191 -9.44 -6.02 9.43
CA GLY A 191 -8.76 -6.85 8.44
C GLY A 191 -7.63 -7.67 9.02
N SER A 192 -8.01 -8.81 9.61
CA SER A 192 -7.23 -10.06 9.74
C SER A 192 -5.71 -9.93 9.58
N ALA A 193 -5.02 -9.67 10.69
CA ALA A 193 -3.59 -9.90 10.78
C ALA A 193 -3.36 -11.40 11.04
N THR A 194 -3.00 -12.14 10.00
CA THR A 194 -2.34 -13.42 10.13
C THR A 194 -1.08 -13.21 10.96
N THR A 195 -0.96 -13.93 12.06
CA THR A 195 0.12 -13.86 13.04
C THR A 195 1.48 -14.08 12.38
N ARG A 196 2.24 -12.99 12.15
CA ARG A 196 3.69 -13.06 12.02
C ARG A 196 4.29 -12.52 13.31
N ALA A 197 4.79 -13.46 14.11
CA ALA A 197 5.51 -13.21 15.35
C ALA A 197 6.60 -12.15 15.11
N ALA A 198 6.43 -10.98 15.72
CA ALA A 198 7.48 -9.99 15.81
C ALA A 198 8.57 -10.57 16.70
N GLY A 199 9.75 -10.71 16.11
CA GLY A 199 10.95 -11.27 16.70
C GLY A 199 11.23 -10.66 18.06
N SER A 200 11.37 -11.57 19.02
CA SER A 200 12.04 -11.37 20.29
C SER A 200 13.43 -10.78 20.06
N SER A 201 13.60 -9.48 20.31
CA SER A 201 14.91 -8.92 20.58
C SER A 201 15.30 -9.34 22.00
N THR A 202 16.20 -10.31 22.07
CA THR A 202 16.80 -10.87 23.28
C THR A 202 17.79 -9.87 23.91
N GLY A 203 17.32 -8.65 24.21
CA GLY A 203 18.07 -7.67 24.98
C GLY A 203 17.76 -7.84 26.46
N THR A 204 18.69 -8.40 27.24
CA THR A 204 18.53 -8.45 28.70
C THR A 204 18.55 -7.02 29.23
N CYS A 205 17.40 -6.54 29.72
CA CYS A 205 17.25 -5.18 30.23
C CYS A 205 17.98 -5.01 31.58
N THR A 206 19.32 -4.88 31.57
CA THR A 206 20.15 -4.75 32.78
C THR A 206 19.84 -3.51 33.62
N SER A 207 19.22 -2.49 33.02
CA SER A 207 18.86 -1.22 33.67
C SER A 207 17.35 -1.03 33.91
N ALA A 208 16.51 -1.98 33.52
CA ALA A 208 15.07 -1.85 33.74
C ALA A 208 14.72 -2.13 35.20
N VAL A 209 13.87 -1.26 35.78
CA VAL A 209 13.30 -1.42 37.11
C VAL A 209 11.77 -1.42 37.03
N ASP A 210 11.13 -2.19 37.89
CA ASP A 210 9.68 -2.10 38.08
C ASP A 210 9.40 -0.97 39.08
N SER A 211 8.51 -0.05 38.74
CA SER A 211 8.11 1.05 39.62
C SER A 211 6.89 0.72 40.46
N ASN A 212 6.18 -0.39 40.15
CA ASN A 212 5.03 -0.87 40.93
C ASN A 212 5.32 -2.23 41.59
N THR A 213 4.97 -2.35 42.87
CA THR A 213 5.16 -3.60 43.63
C THR A 213 4.25 -4.74 43.16
N ASN A 214 3.18 -4.45 42.42
CA ASN A 214 2.21 -5.43 41.94
C ASN A 214 2.58 -6.08 40.59
N CYS A 215 3.72 -5.72 39.99
CA CYS A 215 4.09 -6.17 38.64
C CYS A 215 4.08 -7.69 38.48
N ALA A 216 4.52 -8.45 39.50
CA ALA A 216 4.50 -9.91 39.47
C ALA A 216 3.08 -10.49 39.36
N SER A 217 2.10 -9.88 40.05
CA SER A 217 0.69 -10.30 39.97
C SER A 217 0.05 -9.84 38.66
N TRP A 218 0.34 -8.61 38.23
CA TRP A 218 -0.18 -8.06 36.99
C TRP A 218 0.31 -8.81 35.76
N ALA A 219 1.59 -9.21 35.73
CA ALA A 219 2.15 -10.01 34.66
C ALA A 219 1.46 -11.37 34.53
N LYS A 220 1.18 -12.05 35.67
CA LYS A 220 0.38 -13.29 35.68
C LYS A 220 -1.04 -13.09 35.15
N ASN A 221 -1.61 -11.91 35.38
CA ASN A 221 -2.94 -11.51 34.88
C ASN A 221 -2.90 -10.86 33.49
N GLY A 222 -1.81 -11.04 32.73
CA GLY A 222 -1.72 -10.62 31.32
C GLY A 222 -1.39 -9.15 31.10
N PHE A 223 -0.99 -8.39 32.13
CA PHE A 223 -0.66 -6.97 32.01
C PHE A 223 0.41 -6.69 30.95
N CYS A 224 1.43 -7.53 30.84
CA CYS A 224 2.53 -7.31 29.90
C CYS A 224 2.11 -7.37 28.43
N THR A 225 1.04 -8.10 28.12
CA THR A 225 0.50 -8.25 26.77
C THR A 225 -0.82 -7.51 26.56
N ASN A 226 -1.37 -6.90 27.62
CA ASN A 226 -2.67 -6.23 27.58
C ASN A 226 -2.61 -4.92 26.78
N THR A 227 -3.41 -4.84 25.71
CA THR A 227 -3.51 -3.67 24.82
C THR A 227 -4.36 -2.53 25.39
N PHE A 228 -5.15 -2.77 26.44
CA PHE A 228 -5.87 -1.73 27.20
C PHE A 228 -4.90 -0.76 27.88
N TYR A 229 -3.76 -1.26 28.36
CA TYR A 229 -2.71 -0.42 28.92
C TYR A 229 -1.72 -0.03 27.81
N PRO A 230 -1.55 1.27 27.51
CA PRO A 230 -0.56 1.71 26.54
C PRO A 230 0.83 1.15 26.87
N LEU A 231 1.64 0.89 25.85
CA LEU A 231 3.01 0.38 26.03
C LEU A 231 3.82 1.28 26.96
N ALA A 232 3.64 2.60 26.88
CA ALA A 232 4.26 3.56 27.78
C ALA A 232 3.87 3.35 29.24
N THR A 233 2.61 3.00 29.53
CA THR A 233 2.13 2.70 30.90
C THR A 233 2.71 1.38 31.40
N ARG A 234 2.76 0.34 30.54
CA ARG A 234 3.34 -0.96 30.89
C ARG A 234 4.85 -0.87 31.11
N ARG A 235 5.55 -0.10 30.27
CA ARG A 235 6.98 0.21 30.41
C ARG A 235 7.24 1.07 31.65
N SER A 236 6.42 2.08 31.95
CA SER A 236 6.60 2.92 33.14
C SER A 236 6.40 2.14 34.45
N ASN A 237 5.42 1.22 34.50
CA ASN A 237 5.09 0.47 35.71
C ASN A 237 5.94 -0.78 35.91
N CYS A 238 6.11 -1.58 34.86
CA CYS A 238 6.65 -2.95 34.95
C CYS A 238 7.67 -3.26 33.84
N ALA A 239 8.58 -2.32 33.54
CA ALA A 239 9.58 -2.47 32.48
C ALA A 239 10.36 -3.78 32.57
N LYS A 240 10.80 -4.15 33.79
CA LYS A 240 11.63 -5.32 34.02
C LYS A 240 10.81 -6.59 33.96
N THR A 241 9.69 -6.62 34.69
CA THR A 241 8.79 -7.79 34.74
C THR A 241 8.21 -8.12 33.36
N CYS A 242 7.89 -7.11 32.55
CA CYS A 242 7.33 -7.31 31.22
C CYS A 242 8.38 -7.38 30.10
N ASN A 243 9.67 -7.27 30.45
CA ASN A 243 10.78 -7.22 29.51
C ASN A 243 10.57 -6.19 28.38
N LEU A 244 10.04 -5.02 28.74
CA LEU A 244 9.69 -3.93 27.83
C LEU A 244 10.77 -2.83 27.83
N CYS A 245 12.05 -3.20 27.76
CA CYS A 245 13.06 -2.28 27.26
C CYS A 245 12.93 -2.18 25.73
#